data_AF-D0LCB7-F1
#
_entry.id   AF-D0LCB7-F1
#
_cell.length_a   1.000
_cell.length_b   1.000
_cell.length_c   1.000
_cell.angle_alpha   90.00
_cell.angle_beta   90.00
_cell.angle_gamma   90.00
#
_symmetry.space_group_name_H-M   'P 1'
#
loop_
_entity.id
_entity.type
_entity.pdbx_description
1 polymer ?
#
loop_
_entity_poly.entity_id
_entity_poly.type
_entity_poly.pdbx_seq_one_letter_code
_entity_poly.pdbx_strand_id
1 'polypeptide(L)'
;MVENRYPGRPARARTTKEIREWCDAAQMPGERPDLSDIAALLIASGFLTPGGRAILVRRISTGLPVPTLPAGYGDLRRLQRGITQLENQLASPVLPGVVGAVVRNRLNGLVRRREDAHKTVVTAKGVFAGGTRAIRRERRENVYLEIEERERLFSGLLCTPSPNVNASSYMRRAGSAAIDRIAGMVSQVAAKSGNPQAEQWAGQVLGGGREQPPATAPRMAGFVDGYETILYIAGHYYDRIVRNPAWRSDHFEVQRTQVNLHAELAEIAADVIALRAVRIDLDRAKRNGGFDKSFAEQIDRRETVLRPVWTELIERVQALAEVAHVVESAAVELRILAEYNKALTIDDRIDDLIARSGDREMSVDNSKRLTEQVRSGEEQLRIYRDVLQGNIARISPAATRELPARYEPS
;
A
#
# COMPACT_ATOMS: atom_id res chain seq x y z
N MET A 1 32.84 -1.68 13.91
CA MET A 1 31.76 -0.96 14.63
C MET A 1 30.46 -1.25 13.92
N VAL A 2 29.72 -2.25 14.41
CA VAL A 2 28.45 -2.69 13.84
C VAL A 2 27.37 -1.78 14.43
N GLU A 3 26.77 -0.96 13.58
CA GLU A 3 25.69 -0.06 13.95
C GLU A 3 24.47 -0.90 14.33
N ASN A 4 24.23 -1.03 15.63
CA ASN A 4 23.10 -1.75 16.21
C ASN A 4 21.81 -0.98 15.87
N ARG A 5 21.25 -1.22 14.68
CA ARG A 5 19.94 -0.68 14.27
C ARG A 5 18.88 -1.35 15.14
N TYR A 6 18.41 -0.62 16.15
CA TYR A 6 17.14 -0.91 16.80
C TYR A 6 16.05 -1.06 15.73
N PRO A 7 15.38 -2.22 15.62
CA PRO A 7 14.25 -2.37 14.72
C PRO A 7 13.10 -1.53 15.28
N GLY A 8 12.92 -0.31 14.76
CA GLY A 8 11.78 0.53 15.17
C GLY A 8 11.98 2.02 15.09
N ARG A 9 13.19 2.56 14.88
CA ARG A 9 13.33 4.01 14.72
C ARG A 9 12.83 4.44 13.33
N PRO A 10 11.83 5.34 13.24
CA PRO A 10 11.37 5.84 11.95
C PRO A 10 12.55 6.51 11.24
N ALA A 11 12.71 6.22 9.94
CA ALA A 11 13.74 6.86 9.14
C ALA A 11 13.53 8.38 9.16
N ARG A 12 14.63 9.15 9.27
CA ARG A 12 14.59 10.62 9.32
C ARG A 12 13.74 11.20 8.17
N ALA A 13 12.94 12.22 8.48
CA ALA A 13 12.25 13.00 7.46
C ALA A 13 13.25 13.51 6.41
N ARG A 14 12.84 13.46 5.13
CA ARG A 14 13.70 13.90 4.03
C ARG A 14 13.76 15.41 3.98
N THR A 15 14.93 15.91 3.62
CA THR A 15 15.19 17.35 3.46
C THR A 15 14.85 17.80 2.04
N THR A 16 14.54 19.10 1.88
CA THR A 16 14.32 19.75 0.58
C THR A 16 15.50 19.51 -0.38
N LYS A 17 16.73 19.50 0.15
CA LYS A 17 17.96 19.24 -0.61
C LYS A 17 17.99 17.82 -1.18
N GLU A 18 17.68 16.80 -0.38
CA GLU A 18 17.64 15.41 -0.86
C GLU A 18 16.58 15.22 -1.95
N ILE A 19 15.39 15.80 -1.78
CA ILE A 19 14.31 15.71 -2.79
C ILE A 19 14.74 16.40 -4.09
N ARG A 20 15.40 17.56 -3.99
CA ARG A 20 15.95 18.27 -5.16
C ARG A 20 16.98 17.42 -5.89
N GLU A 21 17.94 16.83 -5.18
CA GLU A 21 18.96 15.94 -5.76
C GLU A 21 18.33 14.74 -6.50
N TRP A 22 17.26 14.16 -5.97
CA TRP A 22 16.54 13.08 -6.66
C TRP A 22 15.84 13.55 -7.93
N CYS A 23 15.24 14.74 -7.91
CA CYS A 23 14.58 15.29 -9.09
C CYS A 23 15.60 15.69 -10.16
N ASP A 24 16.73 16.28 -9.77
CA ASP A 24 17.81 16.66 -10.70
C ASP A 24 18.43 15.41 -11.35
N ALA A 25 18.57 14.31 -10.60
CA ALA A 25 19.05 13.03 -11.12
C ALA A 25 17.98 12.19 -11.84
N ALA A 26 16.70 12.59 -11.77
CA ALA A 26 15.52 11.80 -12.16
C ALA A 26 15.54 10.36 -11.58
N GLN A 27 16.05 10.22 -10.36
CA GLN A 27 16.33 8.92 -9.74
C GLN A 27 16.10 8.96 -8.23
N MET A 28 15.62 7.85 -7.69
CA MET A 28 15.40 7.67 -6.25
C MET A 28 16.13 6.43 -5.74
N PRO A 29 16.73 6.47 -4.54
CA PRO A 29 17.38 5.30 -3.96
C PRO A 29 16.37 4.19 -3.61
N GLY A 30 16.77 2.95 -3.82
CA GLY A 30 16.01 1.74 -3.48
C GLY A 30 15.10 1.24 -4.59
N GLU A 31 14.67 -0.02 -4.48
CA GLU A 31 13.52 -0.52 -5.23
C GLU A 31 12.24 0.14 -4.69
N ARG A 32 11.39 0.56 -5.61
CA ARG A 32 10.21 1.36 -5.30
C ARG A 32 8.96 0.68 -5.85
N PRO A 33 7.93 0.42 -5.02
CA PRO A 33 6.69 -0.19 -5.48
C PRO A 33 5.89 0.80 -6.35
N ASP A 34 4.95 0.30 -7.14
CA ASP A 34 3.99 1.17 -7.81
C ASP A 34 3.12 1.92 -6.78
N LEU A 35 2.67 3.10 -7.17
CA LEU A 35 1.69 3.89 -6.44
C LEU A 35 0.35 3.16 -6.35
N SER A 36 -0.41 3.43 -5.29
CA SER A 36 -1.79 2.97 -5.16
C SER A 36 -2.70 3.54 -6.25
N ASP A 37 -3.84 2.88 -6.46
CA ASP A 37 -4.81 3.34 -7.45
C ASP A 37 -5.36 4.73 -7.13
N ILE A 38 -5.54 5.04 -5.84
CA ILE A 38 -6.01 6.36 -5.40
C ILE A 38 -4.94 7.42 -5.66
N ALA A 39 -3.67 7.15 -5.33
CA ALA A 39 -2.59 8.08 -5.60
C ALA A 39 -2.43 8.33 -7.11
N ALA A 40 -2.54 7.28 -7.93
CA ALA A 40 -2.50 7.41 -9.39
C ALA A 40 -3.67 8.26 -9.92
N LEU A 41 -4.89 8.06 -9.42
CA LEU A 41 -6.06 8.87 -9.79
C LEU A 41 -5.91 10.34 -9.37
N LEU A 42 -5.42 10.61 -8.17
CA LEU A 42 -5.18 11.98 -7.69
C LEU A 42 -4.10 12.67 -8.51
N ILE A 43 -3.02 11.97 -8.89
CA ILE A 43 -2.01 12.54 -9.79
C ILE A 43 -2.58 12.78 -11.19
N ALA A 44 -3.32 11.82 -11.73
CA ALA A 44 -3.99 11.97 -13.03
C ALA A 44 -5.03 13.11 -13.04
N SER A 45 -5.59 13.44 -11.87
CA SER A 45 -6.54 14.54 -11.73
C SER A 45 -5.94 15.92 -12.04
N GLY A 46 -4.61 16.05 -12.02
CA GLY A 46 -3.92 17.26 -12.45
C GLY A 46 -4.12 17.62 -13.93
N PHE A 47 -4.60 16.67 -14.75
CA PHE A 47 -5.00 16.92 -16.14
C PHE A 47 -6.47 17.36 -16.31
N LEU A 48 -7.26 17.34 -15.24
CA LEU A 48 -8.66 17.77 -15.25
C LEU A 48 -8.78 19.28 -15.11
N THR A 49 -9.97 19.80 -15.43
CA THR A 49 -10.30 21.17 -15.01
C THR A 49 -10.30 21.29 -13.49
N PRO A 50 -10.14 22.50 -12.92
CA PRO A 50 -10.26 22.70 -11.48
C PRO A 50 -11.57 22.12 -10.90
N GLY A 51 -12.68 22.27 -11.64
CA GLY A 51 -13.97 21.68 -11.26
C GLY A 51 -13.97 20.15 -11.28
N GLY A 52 -13.47 19.54 -12.36
CA GLY A 52 -13.34 18.08 -12.47
C GLY A 52 -12.44 17.48 -11.39
N ARG A 53 -11.33 18.16 -11.07
CA ARG A 53 -10.42 17.78 -9.99
C ARG A 53 -11.09 17.84 -8.61
N ALA A 54 -11.77 18.94 -8.30
CA ALA A 54 -12.51 19.08 -7.04
C ALA A 54 -13.59 18.00 -6.87
N ILE A 55 -14.30 17.64 -7.94
CA ILE A 55 -15.28 16.56 -7.96
C ILE A 55 -14.63 15.21 -7.64
N LEU A 56 -13.49 14.87 -8.27
CA LEU A 56 -12.78 13.62 -8.02
C LEU A 56 -12.25 13.55 -6.58
N VAL A 57 -11.64 14.64 -6.10
CA VAL A 57 -11.16 14.75 -4.70
C VAL A 57 -12.30 14.53 -3.72
N ARG A 58 -13.45 15.21 -3.92
CA ARG A 58 -14.63 15.05 -3.07
C ARG A 58 -15.15 13.62 -3.09
N ARG A 59 -15.16 12.98 -4.26
CA ARG A 59 -15.60 11.59 -4.41
C ARG A 59 -14.71 10.64 -3.59
N ILE A 60 -13.39 10.81 -3.66
CA ILE A 60 -12.43 10.02 -2.88
C ILE A 60 -12.56 10.31 -1.38
N SER A 61 -12.63 11.58 -0.98
CA SER A 61 -12.69 11.96 0.43
C SER A 61 -14.00 11.53 1.12
N THR A 62 -15.07 11.34 0.36
CA THR A 62 -16.37 10.83 0.85
C THR A 62 -16.49 9.31 0.76
N GLY A 63 -15.42 8.60 0.37
CA GLY A 63 -15.40 7.14 0.29
C GLY A 63 -16.27 6.57 -0.83
N LEU A 64 -16.65 7.38 -1.82
CA LEU A 64 -17.37 6.89 -2.99
C LEU A 64 -16.43 6.06 -3.88
N PRO A 65 -16.96 5.06 -4.61
CA PRO A 65 -16.13 4.19 -5.44
C PRO A 65 -15.44 4.99 -6.54
N VAL A 66 -14.23 4.59 -6.90
CA VAL A 66 -13.45 5.15 -8.02
C VAL A 66 -13.08 4.02 -8.99
N PRO A 67 -12.82 4.34 -10.28
CA PRO A 67 -12.42 3.29 -11.22
C PRO A 67 -11.11 2.65 -10.76
N THR A 68 -11.00 1.34 -10.92
CA THR A 68 -9.78 0.56 -10.68
C THR A 68 -9.57 -0.40 -11.84
N LEU A 69 -8.32 -0.84 -12.02
CA LEU A 69 -7.98 -1.86 -13.01
C LEU A 69 -7.54 -3.13 -12.27
N PRO A 70 -7.91 -4.34 -12.75
CA PRO A 70 -7.50 -5.59 -12.10
C PRO A 70 -5.98 -5.75 -11.96
N ALA A 71 -5.23 -5.22 -12.92
CA ALA A 71 -3.77 -5.24 -12.93
C ALA A 71 -3.14 -3.95 -12.31
N GLY A 72 -3.98 -3.01 -11.85
CA GLY A 72 -3.57 -1.70 -11.35
C GLY A 72 -3.10 -0.73 -12.44
N TYR A 73 -2.94 0.54 -12.08
CA TYR A 73 -2.48 1.58 -13.01
C TYR A 73 -0.98 1.53 -13.32
N GLY A 74 -0.19 0.79 -12.53
CA GLY A 74 1.21 0.47 -12.86
C GLY A 74 1.35 -0.19 -14.24
N ASP A 75 0.53 -1.20 -14.50
CA ASP A 75 0.58 -1.97 -15.74
C ASP A 75 0.04 -1.19 -16.95
N LEU A 76 -0.97 -0.33 -16.75
CA LEU A 76 -1.47 0.57 -17.79
C LEU A 76 -0.36 1.48 -18.34
N ARG A 77 0.51 2.00 -17.46
CA ARG A 77 1.63 2.84 -17.85
C ARG A 77 2.72 2.08 -18.59
N ARG A 78 3.05 0.88 -18.11
CA ARG A 78 4.01 0.00 -18.81
C ARG A 78 3.50 -0.37 -20.21
N LEU A 79 2.20 -0.62 -20.32
CA LEU A 79 1.52 -0.85 -21.59
C LEU A 79 1.68 0.37 -22.51
N GLN A 80 1.38 1.57 -22.03
CA GLN A 80 1.52 2.80 -22.82
C GLN A 80 2.97 3.04 -23.27
N ARG A 81 3.95 2.86 -22.39
CA ARG A 81 5.38 2.97 -22.75
C ARG A 81 5.75 1.93 -23.81
N GLY A 82 5.23 0.71 -23.70
CA GLY A 82 5.41 -0.34 -24.71
C GLY A 82 4.81 0.02 -26.07
N ILE A 83 3.65 0.67 -26.09
CA ILE A 83 3.04 1.22 -27.32
C ILE A 83 3.99 2.26 -27.94
N THR A 84 4.39 3.29 -27.19
CA THR A 84 5.26 4.36 -27.69
C THR A 84 6.62 3.82 -28.17
N GLN A 85 7.18 2.82 -27.48
CA GLN A 85 8.42 2.17 -27.91
C GLN A 85 8.27 1.47 -29.26
N LEU A 86 7.20 0.71 -29.46
CA LEU A 86 6.95 0.01 -30.73
C LEU A 86 6.59 0.98 -31.86
N GLU A 87 5.86 2.07 -31.56
CA GLU A 87 5.58 3.14 -32.52
C GLU A 87 6.88 3.82 -32.99
N ASN A 88 7.78 4.16 -32.07
CA ASN A 88 9.09 4.73 -32.38
C ASN A 88 9.96 3.76 -33.19
N GLN A 89 9.90 2.46 -32.88
CA GLN A 89 10.57 1.44 -33.69
C GLN A 89 10.02 1.43 -35.11
N LEU A 90 8.70 1.38 -35.29
CA LEU A 90 8.05 1.38 -36.61
C LEU A 90 8.30 2.65 -37.42
N ALA A 91 8.49 3.79 -36.76
CA ALA A 91 8.86 5.04 -37.41
C ALA A 91 10.32 5.04 -37.93
N SER A 92 11.16 4.10 -37.48
CA SER A 92 12.55 3.99 -37.95
C SER A 92 12.60 3.44 -39.38
N PRO A 93 13.28 4.13 -40.32
CA PRO A 93 13.30 3.75 -41.74
C PRO A 93 14.10 2.47 -42.04
N VAL A 94 14.77 1.89 -41.04
CA VAL A 94 15.73 0.78 -41.21
C VAL A 94 15.10 -0.60 -40.91
N LEU A 95 13.80 -0.67 -40.59
CA LEU A 95 13.16 -1.93 -40.22
C LEU A 95 12.84 -2.82 -41.45
N PRO A 96 13.33 -4.09 -41.48
CA PRO A 96 12.93 -5.05 -42.50
C PRO A 96 11.42 -5.34 -42.48
N GLY A 97 10.80 -5.51 -43.65
CA GLY A 97 9.33 -5.61 -43.79
C GLY A 97 8.67 -6.73 -42.98
N VAL A 98 9.33 -7.89 -42.84
CA VAL A 98 8.84 -9.02 -42.04
C VAL A 98 8.85 -8.69 -40.55
N VAL A 99 9.91 -8.04 -40.06
CA VAL A 99 10.01 -7.57 -38.67
C VAL A 99 8.95 -6.49 -38.41
N GLY A 100 8.77 -5.57 -39.36
CA GLY A 100 7.72 -4.54 -39.28
C GLY A 100 6.30 -5.11 -39.19
N ALA A 101 6.01 -6.25 -39.82
CA ALA A 101 4.70 -6.93 -39.69
C ALA A 101 4.49 -7.50 -38.28
N VAL A 102 5.52 -8.13 -37.69
CA VAL A 102 5.46 -8.68 -36.32
C VAL A 102 5.30 -7.55 -35.29
N VAL A 103 6.07 -6.48 -35.41
CA VAL A 103 6.00 -5.31 -34.53
C VAL A 103 4.61 -4.65 -34.59
N ARG A 104 4.02 -4.51 -35.78
CA ARG A 104 2.64 -4.01 -35.95
C ARG A 104 1.60 -4.91 -35.28
N ASN A 105 1.70 -6.23 -35.44
CA ASN A 105 0.77 -7.15 -34.77
C ASN A 105 0.86 -7.06 -33.25
N ARG A 106 2.07 -6.93 -32.71
CA ARG A 106 2.29 -6.71 -31.27
C ARG A 106 1.70 -5.38 -30.80
N LEU A 107 1.96 -4.30 -31.55
CA LEU A 107 1.39 -2.97 -31.29
C LEU A 107 -0.13 -3.03 -31.24
N ASN A 108 -0.78 -3.65 -32.23
CA ASN A 108 -2.24 -3.83 -32.27
C ASN A 108 -2.78 -4.57 -31.03
N GLY A 109 -2.05 -5.58 -30.54
CA GLY A 109 -2.41 -6.28 -29.30
C GLY A 109 -2.34 -5.39 -28.05
N LEU A 110 -1.30 -4.55 -27.93
CA LEU A 110 -1.19 -3.60 -26.82
C LEU A 110 -2.25 -2.51 -26.90
N VAL A 111 -2.50 -1.96 -28.09
CA VAL A 111 -3.55 -0.95 -28.32
C VAL A 111 -4.92 -1.50 -27.90
N ARG A 112 -5.28 -2.73 -28.29
CA ARG A 112 -6.54 -3.35 -27.84
C ARG A 112 -6.66 -3.42 -26.32
N ARG A 113 -5.59 -3.84 -25.63
CA ARG A 113 -5.58 -3.87 -24.15
C ARG A 113 -5.72 -2.46 -23.54
N ARG A 114 -5.16 -1.43 -24.17
CA ARG A 114 -5.37 -0.03 -23.76
C ARG A 114 -6.83 0.37 -23.92
N GLU A 115 -7.45 0.03 -25.04
CA GLU A 115 -8.87 0.32 -25.30
C GLU A 115 -9.80 -0.40 -24.30
N ASP A 116 -9.46 -1.62 -23.88
CA ASP A 116 -10.22 -2.32 -22.85
C ASP A 116 -10.06 -1.65 -21.47
N ALA A 117 -8.86 -1.17 -21.14
CA ALA A 117 -8.63 -0.37 -19.94
C ALA A 117 -9.37 0.98 -20.01
N HIS A 118 -9.38 1.63 -21.18
CA HIS A 118 -10.13 2.86 -21.45
C HIS A 118 -11.61 2.67 -21.14
N LYS A 119 -12.25 1.65 -21.73
CA LYS A 119 -13.66 1.34 -21.46
C LYS A 119 -13.93 1.12 -19.98
N THR A 120 -13.04 0.41 -19.29
CA THR A 120 -13.16 0.12 -17.87
C THR A 120 -13.13 1.40 -17.02
N VAL A 121 -12.25 2.35 -17.33
CA VAL A 121 -12.08 3.59 -16.57
C VAL A 121 -13.12 4.65 -16.95
N VAL A 122 -13.42 4.84 -18.23
CA VAL A 122 -14.31 5.90 -18.72
C VAL A 122 -15.78 5.54 -18.51
N THR A 123 -16.16 4.30 -18.84
CA THR A 123 -17.54 3.84 -18.62
C THR A 123 -17.76 3.52 -17.14
N ALA A 124 -16.79 2.81 -16.52
CA ALA A 124 -16.77 2.40 -15.12
C ALA A 124 -18.16 2.10 -14.54
N LYS A 125 -18.82 1.08 -15.11
CA LYS A 125 -20.18 0.69 -14.72
C LYS A 125 -20.21 0.35 -13.22
N GLY A 126 -21.15 0.97 -12.49
CA GLY A 126 -21.27 0.80 -11.04
C GLY A 126 -20.39 1.76 -10.22
N VAL A 127 -19.45 2.45 -10.87
CA VAL A 127 -18.74 3.59 -10.29
C VAL A 127 -19.50 4.85 -10.63
N PHE A 128 -19.60 5.22 -11.90
CA PHE A 128 -20.28 6.45 -12.30
C PHE A 128 -21.78 6.25 -12.53
N ALA A 129 -22.57 7.28 -12.24
CA ALA A 129 -23.99 7.27 -12.56
C ALA A 129 -24.22 7.18 -14.08
N GLY A 130 -25.01 6.17 -14.51
CA GLY A 130 -25.42 6.00 -15.91
C GLY A 130 -26.85 6.45 -16.23
N GLY A 131 -27.75 6.46 -15.23
CA GLY A 131 -29.16 6.84 -15.42
C GLY A 131 -29.44 8.31 -15.10
N THR A 132 -30.36 8.95 -15.83
CA THR A 132 -30.68 10.39 -15.67
C THR A 132 -30.98 10.81 -14.23
N ARG A 133 -31.74 9.99 -13.47
CA ARG A 133 -32.04 10.26 -12.05
C ARG A 133 -30.79 10.19 -11.16
N ALA A 134 -29.92 9.20 -11.39
CA ALA A 134 -28.67 9.04 -10.65
C ALA A 134 -27.70 10.19 -10.98
N ILE A 135 -27.62 10.59 -12.24
CA ILE A 135 -26.80 11.73 -12.69
C ILE A 135 -27.28 13.03 -12.02
N ARG A 136 -28.59 13.30 -12.00
CA ARG A 136 -29.15 14.47 -11.31
C ARG A 136 -28.88 14.45 -9.81
N ARG A 137 -28.82 13.27 -9.19
CA ARG A 137 -28.45 13.13 -7.78
C ARG A 137 -26.97 13.44 -7.57
N GLU A 138 -26.07 12.78 -8.30
CA GLU A 138 -24.63 13.01 -8.18
C GLU A 138 -24.25 14.46 -8.51
N ARG A 139 -24.94 15.12 -9.46
CA ARG A 139 -24.73 16.56 -9.74
C ARG A 139 -25.15 17.46 -8.57
N ARG A 140 -26.28 17.18 -7.91
CA ARG A 140 -26.71 17.92 -6.70
C ARG A 140 -25.73 17.72 -5.54
N GLU A 141 -25.16 16.52 -5.43
CA GLU A 141 -24.15 16.17 -4.44
C GLU A 141 -22.73 16.64 -4.85
N ASN A 142 -22.56 17.23 -6.04
CA ASN A 142 -21.29 17.65 -6.66
C ASN A 142 -20.23 16.54 -6.71
N VAL A 143 -20.65 15.31 -7.03
CA VAL A 143 -19.77 14.13 -7.18
C VAL A 143 -19.86 13.49 -8.57
N TYR A 144 -20.63 14.11 -9.47
CA TYR A 144 -20.78 13.66 -10.85
C TYR A 144 -19.62 14.14 -11.72
N LEU A 145 -18.80 13.22 -12.22
CA LEU A 145 -17.72 13.52 -13.17
C LEU A 145 -18.27 13.43 -14.60
N GLU A 146 -18.18 14.50 -15.38
CA GLU A 146 -18.60 14.54 -16.79
C GLU A 146 -17.77 13.59 -17.65
N ILE A 147 -18.34 13.13 -18.78
CA ILE A 147 -17.65 12.16 -19.65
C ILE A 147 -16.34 12.71 -20.22
N GLU A 148 -16.29 14.00 -20.55
CA GLU A 148 -15.08 14.68 -21.02
C GLU A 148 -13.98 14.68 -19.94
N GLU A 149 -14.35 14.86 -18.67
CA GLU A 149 -13.39 14.79 -17.57
C GLU A 149 -12.95 13.34 -17.31
N ARG A 150 -13.80 12.34 -17.54
CA ARG A 150 -13.39 10.92 -17.47
C ARG A 150 -12.38 10.56 -18.56
N GLU A 151 -12.56 11.09 -19.76
CA GLU A 151 -11.61 10.93 -20.88
C GLU A 151 -10.27 11.59 -20.57
N ARG A 152 -10.29 12.82 -20.03
CA ARG A 152 -9.08 13.50 -19.54
C ARG A 152 -8.41 12.74 -18.41
N LEU A 153 -9.18 12.18 -17.48
CA LEU A 153 -8.67 11.37 -16.37
C LEU A 153 -7.94 10.13 -16.90
N PHE A 154 -8.53 9.41 -17.86
CA PHE A 154 -7.89 8.26 -18.48
C PHE A 154 -6.58 8.66 -19.19
N SER A 155 -6.62 9.75 -19.94
CA SER A 155 -5.44 10.30 -20.61
C SER A 155 -4.33 10.67 -19.61
N GLY A 156 -4.71 11.27 -18.48
CA GLY A 156 -3.81 11.58 -17.38
C GLY A 156 -3.21 10.34 -16.71
N LEU A 157 -3.99 9.27 -16.55
CA LEU A 157 -3.52 8.00 -15.96
C LEU A 157 -2.38 7.38 -16.77
N LEU A 158 -2.40 7.51 -18.09
CA LEU A 158 -1.31 7.10 -18.98
C LEU A 158 0.01 7.82 -18.70
N CYS A 159 -0.06 9.02 -18.12
CA CYS A 159 1.06 9.92 -17.83
C CYS A 159 1.50 9.92 -16.36
N THR A 160 0.85 9.14 -15.49
CA THR A 160 1.20 9.10 -14.06
C THR A 160 2.59 8.46 -13.85
N PRO A 161 3.29 8.77 -12.76
CA PRO A 161 4.68 8.33 -12.59
C PRO A 161 4.81 6.87 -12.18
N SER A 162 5.66 6.09 -12.86
CA SER A 162 5.94 4.69 -12.50
C SER A 162 7.44 4.42 -12.38
N PRO A 163 7.89 3.81 -11.27
CA PRO A 163 9.30 3.54 -11.04
C PRO A 163 9.83 2.52 -12.05
N ASN A 164 11.11 2.67 -12.37
CA ASN A 164 11.86 1.79 -13.27
C ASN A 164 11.37 1.83 -14.72
N VAL A 165 11.42 3.03 -15.32
CA VAL A 165 11.10 3.28 -16.74
C VAL A 165 11.78 2.28 -17.70
N ASN A 166 12.94 1.72 -17.31
CA ASN A 166 13.76 0.84 -18.14
C ASN A 166 13.85 -0.62 -17.65
N ALA A 167 13.08 -1.02 -16.65
CA ALA A 167 13.10 -2.42 -16.19
C ALA A 167 12.41 -3.32 -17.22
N SER A 168 13.21 -3.81 -18.16
CA SER A 168 12.93 -4.90 -19.12
C SER A 168 12.42 -6.20 -18.46
N SER A 169 12.34 -6.25 -17.13
CA SER A 169 12.03 -7.44 -16.33
C SER A 169 10.58 -7.94 -16.44
N TYR A 170 9.61 -7.14 -16.88
CA TYR A 170 8.25 -7.64 -17.14
C TYR A 170 8.05 -8.12 -18.59
N MET A 171 8.89 -7.71 -19.55
CA MET A 171 8.83 -8.24 -20.93
C MET A 171 9.04 -9.76 -20.98
N ARG A 172 9.72 -10.35 -19.99
CA ARG A 172 9.87 -11.82 -19.88
C ARG A 172 8.67 -12.52 -19.25
N ARG A 173 7.85 -11.86 -18.41
CA ARG A 173 6.89 -12.57 -17.55
C ARG A 173 5.49 -12.75 -18.14
N ALA A 174 5.06 -11.88 -19.05
CA ALA A 174 3.73 -11.96 -19.69
C ALA A 174 3.75 -12.43 -21.16
N GLY A 175 4.92 -12.74 -21.71
CA GLY A 175 5.09 -12.95 -23.15
C GLY A 175 6.00 -14.10 -23.58
N SER A 176 6.51 -14.94 -22.68
CA SER A 176 7.46 -16.01 -23.05
C SER A 176 6.95 -16.88 -24.20
N ALA A 177 5.69 -17.34 -24.15
CA ALA A 177 5.14 -18.23 -25.18
C ALA A 177 4.92 -17.59 -26.57
N ALA A 178 4.85 -16.25 -26.65
CA ALA A 178 4.75 -15.52 -27.93
C ALA A 178 6.14 -15.09 -28.43
N ILE A 179 7.02 -14.74 -27.51
CA ILE A 179 8.43 -14.42 -27.75
C ILE A 179 9.17 -15.67 -28.25
N ASP A 180 8.92 -16.85 -27.69
CA ASP A 180 9.52 -18.12 -28.11
C ASP A 180 9.05 -18.54 -29.52
N ARG A 181 7.77 -18.24 -29.87
CA ARG A 181 7.25 -18.47 -31.23
C ARG A 181 7.84 -17.51 -32.24
N ILE A 182 8.03 -16.24 -31.86
CA ILE A 182 8.65 -15.22 -32.72
C ILE A 182 10.14 -15.49 -32.87
N ALA A 183 10.84 -15.85 -31.81
CA ALA A 183 12.22 -16.31 -31.85
C ALA A 183 12.34 -17.53 -32.77
N GLY A 184 11.45 -18.52 -32.64
CA GLY A 184 11.41 -19.68 -33.55
C GLY A 184 11.17 -19.32 -35.01
N MET A 185 10.26 -18.36 -35.30
CA MET A 185 9.99 -17.90 -36.67
C MET A 185 11.14 -17.05 -37.24
N VAL A 186 11.73 -16.16 -36.44
CA VAL A 186 12.87 -15.33 -36.88
C VAL A 186 14.13 -16.19 -37.03
N SER A 187 14.37 -17.16 -36.15
CA SER A 187 15.43 -18.16 -36.30
C SER A 187 15.22 -19.06 -37.51
N GLN A 188 13.98 -19.45 -37.83
CA GLN A 188 13.69 -20.19 -39.08
C GLN A 188 13.93 -19.36 -40.34
N VAL A 189 13.62 -18.06 -40.31
CA VAL A 189 13.87 -17.15 -41.44
C VAL A 189 15.37 -16.84 -41.56
N ALA A 190 16.07 -16.60 -40.46
CA ALA A 190 17.51 -16.39 -40.42
C ALA A 190 18.30 -17.64 -40.87
N ALA A 191 17.89 -18.83 -40.43
CA ALA A 191 18.47 -20.11 -40.86
C ALA A 191 18.24 -20.39 -42.35
N LYS A 192 17.12 -19.93 -42.93
CA LYS A 192 16.83 -20.05 -44.36
C LYS A 192 17.51 -18.98 -45.22
N SER A 193 17.82 -17.81 -44.67
CA SER A 193 18.39 -16.68 -45.42
C SER A 193 19.90 -16.51 -45.26
N GLY A 194 20.55 -17.24 -44.34
CA GLY A 194 21.99 -17.16 -44.09
C GLY A 194 22.49 -15.78 -43.67
N ASN A 195 21.62 -14.90 -43.15
CA ASN A 195 21.95 -13.51 -42.90
C ASN A 195 22.26 -13.27 -41.40
N PRO A 196 23.54 -13.07 -41.02
CA PRO A 196 23.94 -12.84 -39.62
C PRO A 196 23.33 -11.55 -39.03
N GLN A 197 22.86 -10.64 -39.87
CA GLN A 197 22.19 -9.42 -39.43
C GLN A 197 20.81 -9.73 -38.83
N ALA A 198 20.09 -10.75 -39.32
CA ALA A 198 18.77 -11.13 -38.81
C ALA A 198 18.84 -11.69 -37.38
N GLU A 199 19.93 -12.37 -37.01
CA GLU A 199 20.19 -12.84 -35.63
C GLU A 199 20.50 -11.66 -34.70
N GLN A 200 21.21 -10.63 -35.16
CA GLN A 200 21.44 -9.39 -34.41
C GLN A 200 20.13 -8.62 -34.20
N TRP A 201 19.24 -8.60 -35.19
CA TRP A 201 17.90 -8.02 -35.06
C TRP A 201 17.00 -8.85 -34.14
N ALA A 202 17.07 -10.18 -34.20
CA ALA A 202 16.40 -11.06 -33.23
C ALA A 202 16.91 -10.75 -31.82
N GLY A 203 18.22 -10.59 -31.64
CA GLY A 203 18.85 -10.16 -30.40
C GLY A 203 18.39 -8.77 -29.94
N GLN A 204 18.17 -7.80 -30.84
CA GLN A 204 17.67 -6.47 -30.48
C GLN A 204 16.16 -6.44 -30.18
N VAL A 205 15.37 -7.25 -30.89
CA VAL A 205 13.90 -7.35 -30.74
C VAL A 205 13.52 -8.23 -29.53
N LEU A 206 14.31 -9.26 -29.23
CA LEU A 206 14.13 -10.19 -28.10
C LEU A 206 14.96 -9.79 -26.87
N GLY A 207 16.05 -9.06 -27.07
CA GLY A 207 17.06 -8.73 -26.06
C GLY A 207 17.39 -7.24 -26.04
N GLY A 208 16.52 -6.45 -25.40
CA GLY A 208 16.96 -5.28 -24.63
C GLY A 208 17.75 -5.73 -23.39
N GLY A 209 18.77 -6.56 -23.60
CA GLY A 209 19.71 -7.06 -22.60
C GLY A 209 20.76 -6.00 -22.34
N ARG A 210 20.41 -4.97 -21.57
CA ARG A 210 21.42 -4.34 -20.74
C ARG A 210 21.70 -5.34 -19.64
N GLU A 211 22.94 -5.84 -19.59
CA GLU A 211 23.45 -6.62 -18.47
C GLU A 211 22.98 -5.98 -17.17
N GLN A 212 22.45 -6.81 -16.26
CA GLN A 212 22.23 -6.36 -14.89
C GLN A 212 23.56 -5.80 -14.39
N PRO A 213 23.63 -4.53 -13.96
CA PRO A 213 24.80 -4.07 -13.24
C PRO A 213 24.97 -5.01 -12.02
N PRO A 214 26.22 -5.28 -11.60
CA PRO A 214 26.50 -6.23 -10.54
C PRO A 214 25.63 -5.94 -9.30
N ALA A 215 25.22 -7.00 -8.62
CA ALA A 215 24.27 -7.01 -7.48
C ALA A 215 24.69 -6.15 -6.26
N THR A 216 25.81 -5.42 -6.37
CA THR A 216 26.41 -4.53 -5.38
C THR A 216 26.09 -3.05 -5.61
N ALA A 217 25.56 -2.63 -6.76
CA ALA A 217 25.11 -1.25 -6.93
C ALA A 217 23.76 -1.03 -6.20
N PRO A 218 23.60 0.04 -5.41
CA PRO A 218 22.31 0.36 -4.81
C PRO A 218 21.27 0.48 -5.92
N ARG A 219 20.26 -0.39 -5.93
CA ARG A 219 19.19 -0.34 -6.93
C ARG A 219 18.50 1.02 -6.82
N MET A 220 18.53 1.79 -7.91
CA MET A 220 17.86 3.09 -8.00
C MET A 220 16.63 2.97 -8.89
N ALA A 221 15.52 3.54 -8.46
CA ALA A 221 14.33 3.71 -9.28
C ALA A 221 14.52 4.93 -10.19
N GLY A 222 14.56 4.70 -11.50
CA GLY A 222 14.66 5.77 -12.51
C GLY A 222 13.30 6.20 -13.06
N PHE A 223 13.20 7.49 -13.38
CA PHE A 223 12.05 8.19 -13.96
C PHE A 223 12.43 8.88 -15.29
N VAL A 224 11.45 9.38 -16.05
CA VAL A 224 11.68 10.08 -17.31
C VAL A 224 12.35 11.43 -17.09
N ASP A 225 11.91 12.18 -16.08
CA ASP A 225 12.46 13.49 -15.71
C ASP A 225 12.20 13.83 -14.23
N GLY A 226 12.67 14.99 -13.79
CA GLY A 226 12.46 15.49 -12.44
C GLY A 226 10.99 15.75 -12.10
N TYR A 227 10.16 16.11 -13.09
CA TYR A 227 8.72 16.32 -12.91
C TYR A 227 7.98 15.01 -12.63
N GLU A 228 8.30 13.92 -13.33
CA GLU A 228 7.78 12.59 -13.01
C GLU A 228 8.29 12.13 -11.63
N THR A 229 9.55 12.43 -11.31
CA THR A 229 10.18 12.07 -10.03
C THR A 229 9.45 12.73 -8.85
N ILE A 230 9.19 14.03 -8.89
CA ILE A 230 8.50 14.74 -7.80
C ILE A 230 7.05 14.26 -7.62
N LEU A 231 6.33 13.98 -8.71
CA LEU A 231 4.99 13.38 -8.65
C LEU A 231 5.01 12.00 -7.98
N TYR A 232 6.01 11.19 -8.30
CA TYR A 232 6.17 9.89 -7.65
C TYR A 232 6.43 10.05 -6.16
N ILE A 233 7.31 10.97 -5.77
CA ILE A 233 7.63 11.25 -4.36
C ILE A 233 6.37 11.69 -3.60
N ALA A 234 5.59 12.62 -4.17
CA ALA A 234 4.35 13.11 -3.58
C ALA A 234 3.34 11.97 -3.37
N GLY A 235 3.09 11.15 -4.41
CA GLY A 235 2.22 9.99 -4.33
C GLY A 235 2.72 8.94 -3.33
N HIS A 236 4.02 8.72 -3.25
CA HIS A 236 4.64 7.75 -2.34
C HIS A 236 4.44 8.15 -0.87
N TYR A 237 4.65 9.43 -0.51
CA TYR A 237 4.42 9.90 0.85
C TYR A 237 2.93 9.97 1.20
N TYR A 238 2.09 10.37 0.25
CA TYR A 238 0.64 10.28 0.41
C TYR A 238 0.20 8.84 0.75
N ASP A 239 0.67 7.84 0.00
CA ASP A 239 0.35 6.44 0.26
C ASP A 239 0.83 5.98 1.63
N ARG A 240 2.04 6.39 2.04
CA ARG A 240 2.58 6.08 3.37
C ARG A 240 1.71 6.64 4.48
N ILE A 241 1.24 7.88 4.36
CA ILE A 241 0.37 8.51 5.36
C ILE A 241 -0.98 7.80 5.42
N VAL A 242 -1.68 7.69 4.28
CA VAL A 242 -3.07 7.19 4.24
C VAL A 242 -3.18 5.69 4.58
N ARG A 243 -2.13 4.90 4.34
CA ARG A 243 -2.07 3.49 4.73
C ARG A 243 -1.63 3.27 6.17
N ASN A 244 -1.07 4.28 6.84
CA ASN A 244 -0.63 4.14 8.21
C ASN A 244 -1.84 4.02 9.16
N PRO A 245 -1.92 2.96 10.00
CA PRO A 245 -3.00 2.83 10.98
C PRO A 245 -3.12 4.00 11.95
N ALA A 246 -2.01 4.64 12.32
CA ALA A 246 -2.01 5.80 13.21
C ALA A 246 -2.83 6.96 12.61
N TRP A 247 -2.67 7.24 11.30
CA TRP A 247 -3.45 8.28 10.62
C TRP A 247 -4.96 8.04 10.68
N ARG A 248 -5.38 6.77 10.70
CA ARG A 248 -6.80 6.38 10.76
C ARG A 248 -7.35 6.29 12.17
N SER A 249 -6.51 6.39 13.18
CA SER A 249 -6.92 6.39 14.58
C SER A 249 -7.62 7.69 14.97
N ASP A 250 -8.27 7.67 16.13
CA ASP A 250 -8.96 8.84 16.69
C ASP A 250 -7.97 9.94 17.10
N HIS A 251 -6.71 9.58 17.36
CA HIS A 251 -5.65 10.53 17.72
C HIS A 251 -5.33 11.55 16.62
N PHE A 252 -5.68 11.24 15.36
CA PHE A 252 -5.50 12.14 14.22
C PHE A 252 -6.83 12.64 13.64
N GLU A 253 -7.96 12.49 14.33
CA GLU A 253 -9.27 12.92 13.84
C GLU A 253 -9.30 14.43 13.53
N VAL A 254 -8.81 15.26 14.45
CA VAL A 254 -8.75 16.71 14.28
C VAL A 254 -7.89 17.08 13.06
N GLN A 255 -6.71 16.48 12.91
CA GLN A 255 -5.81 16.75 11.79
C GLN A 255 -6.41 16.30 10.46
N ARG A 256 -7.15 15.18 10.43
CA ARG A 256 -7.87 14.71 9.25
C ARG A 256 -9.01 15.64 8.81
N THR A 257 -9.60 16.40 9.74
CA THR A 257 -10.61 17.42 9.40
C THR A 257 -9.99 18.72 8.91
N GLN A 258 -8.79 19.07 9.39
CA GLN A 258 -8.07 20.29 9.01
C GLN A 258 -7.33 20.17 7.68
N VAL A 259 -6.77 18.99 7.37
CA VAL A 259 -5.93 18.77 6.19
C VAL A 259 -6.54 17.72 5.27
N ASN A 260 -6.92 18.14 4.06
CA ASN A 260 -7.35 17.22 3.02
C ASN A 260 -6.16 16.77 2.17
N LEU A 261 -5.51 15.67 2.58
CA LEU A 261 -4.37 15.10 1.85
C LEU A 261 -4.71 14.71 0.39
N HIS A 262 -5.96 14.38 0.10
CA HIS A 262 -6.39 14.09 -1.27
C HIS A 262 -6.32 15.35 -2.13
N ALA A 263 -6.80 16.47 -1.60
CA ALA A 263 -6.72 17.77 -2.26
C ALA A 263 -5.27 18.21 -2.46
N GLU A 264 -4.42 18.09 -1.43
CA GLU A 264 -3.01 18.49 -1.53
C GLU A 264 -2.25 17.73 -2.62
N LEU A 265 -2.41 16.39 -2.70
CA LEU A 265 -1.77 15.62 -3.76
C LEU A 265 -2.28 16.03 -5.15
N ALA A 266 -3.58 16.29 -5.27
CA ALA A 266 -4.20 16.70 -6.53
C ALA A 266 -3.73 18.09 -6.99
N GLU A 267 -3.60 19.06 -6.08
CA GLU A 267 -3.09 20.40 -6.40
C GLU A 267 -1.58 20.36 -6.73
N ILE A 268 -0.76 19.65 -5.94
CA ILE A 268 0.66 19.44 -6.29
C ILE A 268 0.78 18.84 -7.69
N ALA A 269 -0.06 17.85 -8.02
CA ALA A 269 -0.03 17.24 -9.34
C ALA A 269 -0.40 18.22 -10.46
N ALA A 270 -1.46 19.01 -10.27
CA ALA A 270 -1.87 20.03 -11.22
C ALA A 270 -0.77 21.06 -11.47
N ASP A 271 -0.13 21.56 -10.41
CA ASP A 271 0.92 22.57 -10.50
C ASP A 271 2.19 22.02 -11.17
N VAL A 272 2.60 20.79 -10.84
CA VAL A 272 3.75 20.13 -11.49
C VAL A 272 3.48 19.88 -12.97
N ILE A 273 2.28 19.42 -13.34
CA ILE A 273 1.90 19.17 -14.72
C ILE A 273 1.85 20.48 -15.52
N ALA A 274 1.27 21.53 -14.96
CA ALA A 274 1.23 22.86 -15.57
C ALA A 274 2.64 23.42 -15.78
N LEU A 275 3.50 23.33 -14.76
CA LEU A 275 4.89 23.76 -14.86
C LEU A 275 5.66 22.98 -15.93
N ARG A 276 5.47 21.66 -16.00
CA ARG A 276 6.08 20.81 -17.05
C ARG A 276 5.59 21.20 -18.44
N ALA A 277 4.30 21.49 -18.61
CA ALA A 277 3.74 21.92 -19.89
C ALA A 277 4.35 23.24 -20.35
N VAL A 278 4.41 24.24 -19.47
CA VAL A 278 5.06 25.53 -19.75
C VAL A 278 6.53 25.32 -20.12
N ARG A 279 7.25 24.44 -19.42
CA ARG A 279 8.65 24.12 -19.74
C ARG A 279 8.80 23.55 -21.15
N ILE A 280 7.95 22.59 -21.53
CA ILE A 280 7.94 21.99 -22.87
C ILE A 280 7.67 23.05 -23.95
N ASP A 281 6.76 23.99 -23.69
CA ASP A 281 6.43 25.08 -24.62
C ASP A 281 7.59 26.07 -24.77
N LEU A 282 8.29 26.40 -23.68
CA LEU A 282 9.51 27.22 -23.73
C LEU A 282 10.63 26.53 -24.50
N ASP A 283 10.88 25.23 -24.26
CA ASP A 283 11.88 24.45 -24.98
C ASP A 283 11.52 24.30 -26.47
N ARG A 284 10.23 24.22 -26.81
CA ARG A 284 9.74 24.22 -28.20
C ARG A 284 9.94 25.59 -28.85
N ALA A 285 9.59 26.68 -28.16
CA ALA A 285 9.79 28.03 -28.64
C ALA A 285 11.29 28.32 -28.91
N LYS A 286 12.17 27.91 -28.00
CA LYS A 286 13.63 28.03 -28.15
C LYS A 286 14.17 27.24 -29.33
N ARG A 287 13.66 26.03 -29.59
CA ARG A 287 14.03 25.25 -30.79
C ARG A 287 13.61 25.92 -32.09
N ASN A 288 12.45 26.57 -32.13
CA ASN A 288 11.91 27.18 -33.35
C ASN A 288 12.45 28.59 -33.62
N GLY A 289 12.74 29.36 -32.57
CA GLY A 289 13.12 30.78 -32.66
C GLY A 289 14.49 31.13 -32.09
N GLY A 290 15.25 30.16 -31.57
CA GLY A 290 16.51 30.37 -30.86
C GLY A 290 17.69 30.81 -31.74
N PHE A 291 17.48 31.02 -33.04
CA PHE A 291 18.47 31.66 -33.91
C PHE A 291 18.64 33.16 -33.60
N ASP A 292 17.63 33.80 -33.02
CA ASP A 292 17.72 35.17 -32.50
C ASP A 292 18.17 35.15 -31.03
N LYS A 293 19.32 35.78 -30.77
CA LYS A 293 19.91 35.88 -29.43
C LYS A 293 19.01 36.63 -28.45
N SER A 294 18.33 37.69 -28.91
CA SER A 294 17.45 38.50 -28.04
C SER A 294 16.22 37.71 -27.62
N PHE A 295 15.66 36.91 -28.54
CA PHE A 295 14.57 35.98 -28.25
C PHE A 295 15.01 34.88 -27.28
N ALA A 296 16.19 34.27 -27.50
CA ALA A 296 16.73 33.25 -26.62
C ALA A 296 16.93 33.77 -25.18
N GLU A 297 17.48 34.99 -25.02
CA GLU A 297 17.61 35.63 -23.70
C GLU A 297 16.25 35.87 -23.03
N GLN A 298 15.23 36.24 -23.80
CA GLN A 298 13.88 36.45 -23.25
C GLN A 298 13.29 35.14 -22.71
N ILE A 299 13.52 34.01 -23.41
CA ILE A 299 13.13 32.68 -22.93
C ILE A 299 13.90 32.32 -21.65
N ASP A 300 15.21 32.52 -21.61
CA ASP A 300 16.04 32.21 -20.42
C ASP A 300 15.63 33.02 -19.18
N ARG A 301 15.21 34.28 -19.36
CA ARG A 301 14.63 35.10 -18.28
C ARG A 301 13.32 34.50 -17.76
N ARG A 302 12.43 34.05 -18.64
CA ARG A 302 11.17 33.38 -18.24
C ARG A 302 11.43 32.07 -17.51
N GLU A 303 12.41 31.29 -17.95
CA GLU A 303 12.83 30.07 -17.24
C GLU A 303 13.33 30.37 -15.82
N THR A 304 14.07 31.47 -15.65
CA THR A 304 14.56 31.88 -14.32
C THR A 304 13.42 32.26 -13.38
N VAL A 305 12.35 32.88 -13.89
CA VAL A 305 11.14 33.23 -13.13
C VAL A 305 10.38 31.99 -12.64
N LEU A 306 10.54 30.83 -13.29
CA LEU A 306 9.88 29.58 -12.87
C LEU A 306 10.63 28.83 -11.75
N ARG A 307 11.88 29.20 -11.44
CA ARG A 307 12.68 28.52 -10.40
C ARG A 307 12.08 28.60 -8.98
N PRO A 308 11.50 29.74 -8.55
CA PRO A 308 10.79 29.81 -7.26
C PRO A 308 9.60 28.85 -7.20
N VAL A 309 8.82 28.73 -8.27
CA VAL A 309 7.67 27.80 -8.35
C VAL A 309 8.13 26.35 -8.16
N TRP A 310 9.23 25.97 -8.83
CA TRP A 310 9.82 24.64 -8.63
C TRP A 310 10.30 24.40 -7.19
N THR A 311 10.86 25.43 -6.57
CA THR A 311 11.33 25.35 -5.17
C THR A 311 10.17 25.17 -4.20
N GLU A 312 9.09 25.94 -4.37
CA GLU A 312 7.87 25.82 -3.59
C GLU A 312 7.24 24.42 -3.73
N LEU A 313 7.20 23.86 -4.94
CA LEU A 313 6.69 22.50 -5.14
C LEU A 313 7.52 21.44 -4.41
N ILE A 314 8.84 21.58 -4.39
CA ILE A 314 9.71 20.70 -3.60
C ILE A 314 9.42 20.85 -2.11
N GLU A 315 9.22 22.07 -1.62
CA GLU A 315 8.88 22.34 -0.21
C GLU A 315 7.52 21.75 0.18
N ARG A 316 6.50 21.87 -0.68
CA ARG A 316 5.19 21.22 -0.45
C ARG A 316 5.30 19.70 -0.37
N VAL A 317 6.10 19.09 -1.24
CA VAL A 317 6.34 17.63 -1.19
C VAL A 317 7.18 17.23 0.02
N GLN A 318 8.09 18.10 0.46
CA GLN A 318 8.87 17.90 1.68
C GLN A 318 7.98 17.94 2.93
N ALA A 319 7.00 18.85 2.99
CA ALA A 319 6.00 18.87 4.05
C ALA A 319 5.19 17.56 4.11
N LEU A 320 4.83 16.95 2.96
CA LEU A 320 4.22 15.61 2.95
C LEU A 320 5.16 14.54 3.52
N ALA A 321 6.46 14.63 3.24
CA ALA A 321 7.45 13.73 3.80
C ALA A 321 7.57 13.87 5.34
N GLU A 322 7.45 15.10 5.85
CA GLU A 322 7.42 15.36 7.30
C GLU A 322 6.17 14.79 7.96
N VAL A 323 4.99 15.00 7.36
CA VAL A 323 3.74 14.41 7.87
C VAL A 323 3.84 12.89 7.91
N ALA A 324 4.38 12.26 6.85
CA ALA A 324 4.61 10.82 6.84
C ALA A 324 5.54 10.37 7.98
N HIS A 325 6.61 11.10 8.24
CA HIS A 325 7.54 10.81 9.33
C HIS A 325 6.87 10.92 10.71
N VAL A 326 6.10 11.99 10.95
CA VAL A 326 5.38 12.22 12.22
C VAL A 326 4.35 11.11 12.46
N VAL A 327 3.56 10.76 11.46
CA VAL A 327 2.55 9.71 11.54
C VAL A 327 3.19 8.33 11.79
N GLU A 328 4.33 8.05 11.17
CA GLU A 328 5.08 6.81 11.43
C GLU A 328 5.68 6.76 12.83
N SER A 329 6.20 7.89 13.33
CA SER A 329 6.65 7.98 14.71
C SER A 329 5.50 7.76 15.69
N ALA A 330 4.35 8.39 15.46
CA ALA A 330 3.16 8.20 16.27
C ALA A 330 2.65 6.75 16.24
N ALA A 331 2.77 6.05 15.11
CA ALA A 331 2.41 4.64 15.02
C ALA A 331 3.26 3.74 15.92
N VAL A 332 4.54 4.08 16.10
CA VAL A 332 5.42 3.37 17.05
C VAL A 332 4.97 3.62 18.49
N GLU A 333 4.70 4.87 18.85
CA GLU A 333 4.21 5.23 20.19
C GLU A 333 2.86 4.57 20.51
N LEU A 334 1.91 4.59 19.58
CA LEU A 334 0.62 3.92 19.76
C LEU A 334 0.77 2.40 19.95
N ARG A 335 1.74 1.77 19.28
CA ARG A 335 2.04 0.36 19.50
C ARG A 335 2.62 0.13 20.90
N ILE A 336 3.51 1.00 21.36
CA ILE A 336 4.06 0.92 22.72
C ILE A 336 2.95 1.05 23.76
N LEU A 337 2.06 2.03 23.61
CA LEU A 337 0.89 2.21 24.49
C LEU A 337 -0.03 0.99 24.49
N ALA A 338 -0.26 0.37 23.32
CA ALA A 338 -1.06 -0.85 23.24
C ALA A 338 -0.42 -2.03 23.99
N GLU A 339 0.91 -2.19 23.93
CA GLU A 339 1.62 -3.22 24.71
C GLU A 339 1.60 -2.93 26.21
N TYR A 340 1.69 -1.66 26.64
CA TYR A 340 1.51 -1.28 28.05
C TYR A 340 0.11 -1.61 28.57
N ASN A 341 -0.94 -1.27 27.81
CA ASN A 341 -2.30 -1.62 28.19
C ASN A 341 -2.49 -3.13 28.31
N LYS A 342 -1.86 -3.90 27.41
CA LYS A 342 -1.86 -5.37 27.49
C LYS A 342 -1.13 -5.88 28.72
N ALA A 343 0.00 -5.28 29.10
CA ALA A 343 0.72 -5.64 30.32
C ALA A 343 -0.13 -5.38 31.58
N LEU A 344 -0.85 -4.25 31.65
CA LEU A 344 -1.76 -3.96 32.76
C LEU A 344 -2.86 -5.03 32.90
N THR A 345 -3.44 -5.49 31.79
CA THR A 345 -4.42 -6.59 31.86
C THR A 345 -3.82 -7.94 32.29
N ILE A 346 -2.50 -8.12 32.14
CA ILE A 346 -1.80 -9.30 32.66
C ILE A 346 -1.60 -9.14 34.17
N ASP A 347 -1.24 -7.95 34.64
CA ASP A 347 -1.09 -7.66 36.06
C ASP A 347 -2.41 -7.89 36.82
N ASP A 348 -3.55 -7.40 36.29
CA ASP A 348 -4.88 -7.67 36.87
C ASP A 348 -5.16 -9.19 36.98
N ARG A 349 -4.77 -9.96 35.95
CA ARG A 349 -4.93 -11.42 35.95
C ARG A 349 -4.00 -12.11 36.94
N ILE A 350 -2.81 -11.57 37.17
CA ILE A 350 -1.87 -12.05 38.18
C ILE A 350 -2.44 -11.78 39.57
N ASP A 351 -2.96 -10.59 39.83
CA ASP A 351 -3.59 -10.22 41.10
C ASP A 351 -4.78 -11.14 41.42
N ASP A 352 -5.64 -11.43 40.42
CA ASP A 352 -6.73 -12.41 40.53
C ASP A 352 -6.24 -13.84 40.83
N LEU A 353 -5.07 -14.22 40.31
CA LEU A 353 -4.46 -15.53 40.59
C LEU A 353 -3.87 -15.56 42.01
N ILE A 354 -3.23 -14.49 42.45
CA ILE A 354 -2.68 -14.34 43.81
C ILE A 354 -3.81 -14.38 44.84
N ALA A 355 -4.89 -13.62 44.64
CA ALA A 355 -6.05 -13.61 45.54
C ALA A 355 -6.66 -15.01 45.70
N ARG A 356 -6.88 -15.74 44.58
CA ARG A 356 -7.37 -17.12 44.62
C ARG A 356 -6.39 -18.11 45.25
N SER A 357 -5.08 -17.85 45.17
CA SER A 357 -4.08 -18.66 45.87
C SER A 357 -4.19 -18.49 47.38
N GLY A 358 -4.42 -17.26 47.87
CA GLY A 358 -4.65 -16.98 49.29
C GLY A 358 -5.89 -17.70 49.84
N ASP A 359 -7.01 -17.66 49.10
CA ASP A 359 -8.24 -18.38 49.48
C ASP A 359 -8.02 -19.91 49.55
N ARG A 360 -7.22 -20.45 48.63
CA ARG A 360 -6.88 -21.88 48.60
C ARG A 360 -5.98 -22.28 49.76
N GLU A 361 -5.03 -21.43 50.14
CA GLU A 361 -4.18 -21.65 51.32
C GLU A 361 -5.03 -21.76 52.59
N MET A 362 -5.97 -20.82 52.79
CA MET A 362 -6.93 -20.88 53.91
C MET A 362 -7.84 -22.12 53.85
N SER A 363 -8.30 -22.52 52.66
CA SER A 363 -9.10 -23.73 52.47
C SER A 363 -8.31 -25.00 52.82
N VAL A 364 -7.03 -25.04 52.45
CA VAL A 364 -6.13 -26.15 52.78
C VAL A 364 -5.91 -26.22 54.30
N ASP A 365 -5.67 -25.10 54.96
CA ASP A 365 -5.47 -25.07 56.41
C ASP A 365 -6.75 -25.41 57.19
N ASN A 366 -7.92 -24.96 56.73
CA ASN A 366 -9.21 -25.41 57.28
C ASN A 366 -9.40 -26.93 57.10
N SER A 367 -8.99 -27.50 55.98
CA SER A 367 -9.08 -28.95 55.74
C SER A 367 -8.14 -29.74 56.65
N LYS A 368 -6.92 -29.22 56.89
CA LYS A 368 -5.98 -29.81 57.87
C LYS A 368 -6.57 -29.76 59.28
N ARG A 369 -7.09 -28.60 59.71
CA ARG A 369 -7.72 -28.43 61.02
C ARG A 369 -8.95 -29.32 61.21
N LEU A 370 -9.79 -29.46 60.17
CA LEU A 370 -10.92 -30.38 60.17
C LEU A 370 -10.45 -31.84 60.33
N THR A 371 -9.36 -32.21 59.66
CA THR A 371 -8.77 -33.56 59.79
C THR A 371 -8.32 -33.84 61.22
N GLU A 372 -7.69 -32.86 61.89
CA GLU A 372 -7.30 -32.96 63.30
C GLU A 372 -8.53 -33.09 64.23
N GLN A 373 -9.58 -32.30 63.98
CA GLN A 373 -10.83 -32.37 64.74
C GLN A 373 -11.54 -33.72 64.57
N VAL A 374 -11.61 -34.24 63.35
CA VAL A 374 -12.20 -35.56 63.05
C VAL A 374 -11.40 -36.66 63.76
N ARG A 375 -10.07 -36.62 63.73
CA ARG A 375 -9.23 -37.58 64.45
C ARG A 375 -9.50 -37.55 65.96
N SER A 376 -9.62 -36.36 66.54
CA SER A 376 -9.98 -36.21 67.96
C SER A 376 -11.39 -36.75 68.27
N GLY A 377 -12.35 -36.50 67.39
CA GLY A 377 -13.71 -37.04 67.52
C GLY A 377 -13.78 -38.56 67.39
N GLU A 378 -12.99 -39.16 66.49
CA GLU A 378 -12.85 -40.62 66.36
C GLU A 378 -12.35 -41.24 67.67
N GLU A 379 -11.36 -40.61 68.30
CA GLU A 379 -10.81 -41.06 69.58
C GLU A 379 -11.84 -40.97 70.72
N GLN A 380 -12.64 -39.91 70.76
CA GLN A 380 -13.77 -39.79 71.70
C GLN A 380 -14.85 -40.84 71.48
N LEU A 381 -15.21 -41.13 70.22
CA LEU A 381 -16.16 -42.20 69.88
C LEU A 381 -15.61 -43.58 70.28
N ARG A 382 -14.30 -43.79 70.14
CA ARG A 382 -13.63 -45.03 70.57
C ARG A 382 -13.72 -45.19 72.10
N ILE A 383 -13.41 -44.12 72.84
CA ILE A 383 -13.58 -44.09 74.31
C ILE A 383 -15.03 -44.35 74.70
N TYR A 384 -15.99 -43.69 74.05
CA TYR A 384 -17.42 -43.85 74.35
C TYR A 384 -17.91 -45.28 74.06
N ARG A 385 -17.47 -45.87 72.94
CA ARG A 385 -17.75 -47.28 72.61
C ARG A 385 -17.18 -48.23 73.66
N ASP A 386 -15.94 -48.00 74.10
CA ASP A 386 -15.29 -48.85 75.10
C ASP A 386 -15.99 -48.73 76.47
N VAL A 387 -16.46 -47.53 76.85
CA VAL A 387 -17.31 -47.31 78.03
C VAL A 387 -18.66 -48.01 77.89
N LEU A 388 -19.32 -47.92 76.73
CA LEU A 388 -20.58 -48.62 76.46
C LEU A 388 -20.42 -50.15 76.51
N GLN A 389 -19.36 -50.70 75.92
CA GLN A 389 -19.05 -52.13 76.01
C GLN A 389 -18.77 -52.55 77.46
N GLY A 390 -18.04 -51.74 78.21
CA GLY A 390 -17.84 -51.94 79.65
C GLY A 390 -19.14 -51.92 80.44
N ASN A 391 -20.05 -50.98 80.14
CA ASN A 391 -21.36 -50.87 80.77
C ASN A 391 -22.26 -52.05 80.40
N ILE A 392 -22.30 -52.47 79.14
CA ILE A 392 -23.04 -53.66 78.68
C ILE A 392 -22.52 -54.92 79.37
N ALA A 393 -21.19 -55.09 79.47
CA ALA A 393 -20.59 -56.21 80.18
C ALA A 393 -20.93 -56.22 81.68
N ARG A 394 -21.09 -55.04 82.30
CA ARG A 394 -21.53 -54.90 83.71
C ARG A 394 -23.03 -55.12 83.91
N ILE A 395 -23.85 -54.80 82.92
CA ILE A 395 -25.31 -55.03 82.95
C ILE A 395 -25.64 -56.49 82.55
N SER A 396 -24.74 -57.18 81.85
CA SER A 396 -24.90 -58.56 81.40
C SER A 396 -24.08 -59.60 82.19
N PRO A 397 -24.35 -59.81 83.49
CA PRO A 397 -24.24 -61.13 84.11
C PRO A 397 -25.64 -61.74 84.22
N ALA A 398 -25.87 -62.82 83.47
CA ALA A 398 -27.03 -63.73 83.55
C ALA A 398 -28.42 -63.13 83.29
N ALA A 399 -28.88 -63.19 82.04
CA ALA A 399 -30.31 -63.19 81.73
C ALA A 399 -30.62 -64.11 80.54
N THR A 400 -30.76 -65.42 80.79
CA THR A 400 -31.73 -66.22 80.05
C THR A 400 -33.11 -65.70 80.44
N ARG A 401 -33.70 -64.84 79.61
CA ARG A 401 -35.09 -64.44 79.74
C ARG A 401 -35.75 -64.59 78.37
N GLU A 402 -36.60 -65.60 78.27
CA GLU A 402 -37.45 -65.86 77.10
C GLU A 402 -38.29 -64.62 76.78
N LEU A 403 -38.32 -64.24 75.50
CA LEU A 403 -39.17 -63.19 74.96
C LEU A 403 -40.58 -63.75 74.73
N PRO A 404 -41.67 -63.07 75.14
CA PRO A 404 -43.02 -63.49 74.81
C PRO A 404 -43.36 -63.23 73.34
N ALA A 405 -44.16 -64.14 72.75
CA ALA A 405 -44.37 -64.27 71.31
C ALA A 405 -45.29 -63.23 70.63
N ARG A 406 -45.83 -62.23 71.34
CA ARG A 406 -46.66 -61.18 70.71
C ARG A 406 -46.56 -59.84 71.42
N TYR A 407 -46.44 -58.80 70.62
CA TYR A 407 -46.51 -57.39 71.01
C TYR A 407 -47.81 -56.82 70.42
N GLU A 408 -48.72 -56.33 71.26
CA GLU A 408 -49.84 -55.48 70.83
C GLU A 408 -49.51 -54.02 71.16
N PRO A 409 -49.69 -53.09 70.21
CA PRO A 409 -49.34 -51.70 70.39
C PRO A 409 -50.51 -50.92 71.02
N SER A 410 -50.17 -49.93 71.84
CA SER A 410 -51.05 -48.83 72.26
C SER A 410 -50.63 -47.54 71.57
#